data_AF-A0A7C8Z1N5-F1
#
_entry.id   AF-A0A7C8Z1N5-F1
#
_cell.length_a   1.000
_cell.length_b   1.000
_cell.length_c   1.000
_cell.angle_alpha   90.00
_cell.angle_beta   90.00
_cell.angle_gamma   90.00
#
_symmetry.space_group_name_H-M   'P 1'
#
loop_
_entity.id
_entity.type
_entity.pdbx_description
1 polymer ?
#
loop_
_entity_poly.entity_id
_entity_poly.type
_entity_poly.pdbx_seq_one_letter_code
_entity_poly.pdbx_strand_id
1 'polypeptide(L)'
;DSSVETAKKLASMHYDNEIENSDHPDIDVDGQEVPDSDFFNFDGMKSIDKFQVNQVWALYSDVDSLPKYYGLIKKIDTHRGFKLHIAWLESCYLASDMVLWKDKHMPISCGQFMVKGGRVQQYSSRSSFSHQVRAGQTGKRNVFAIYPREGEIWATYKEWRPDLTCSGLKNCEYDIVEVLEENPSYVKVSVLERVDGFNSVFRHQKSGNSSLTREIPVVELLRFSHQIPSFRLTSEKGGSLRGCWELDPAALPAHVLYKLK
;
A
#
# COMPACT_ATOMS: atom_id res chain seq x y z
N ASP A 1 11.28 -34.26 14.79
CA ASP A 1 10.59 -34.35 13.48
C ASP A 1 9.08 -34.54 13.65
N SER A 2 8.42 -33.60 14.35
CA SER A 2 6.94 -33.53 14.51
C SER A 2 6.46 -32.08 14.66
N SER A 3 7.35 -31.15 15.03
CA SER A 3 7.08 -29.71 15.07
C SER A 3 7.01 -29.04 13.70
N VAL A 4 7.64 -29.60 12.65
CA VAL A 4 7.58 -29.07 11.27
C VAL A 4 6.28 -29.46 10.57
N GLU A 5 5.75 -30.66 10.87
CA GLU A 5 4.45 -31.13 10.39
C GLU A 5 3.29 -30.32 10.99
N THR A 6 3.41 -29.94 12.28
CA THR A 6 2.39 -29.18 13.01
C THR A 6 2.30 -27.72 12.50
N ALA A 7 3.44 -27.11 12.14
CA ALA A 7 3.48 -25.77 11.55
C ALA A 7 2.89 -25.74 10.12
N LYS A 8 3.12 -26.78 9.31
CA LYS A 8 2.49 -26.92 7.98
C LYS A 8 0.97 -27.16 8.07
N LYS A 9 0.50 -27.83 9.14
CA LYS A 9 -0.92 -28.12 9.33
C LYS A 9 -1.71 -26.92 9.85
N LEU A 10 -1.10 -26.04 10.66
CA LEU A 10 -1.73 -24.79 11.10
C LEU A 10 -1.85 -23.76 9.97
N ALA A 11 -0.89 -23.73 9.03
CA ALA A 11 -0.97 -22.87 7.84
C ALA A 11 -2.02 -23.32 6.80
N SER A 12 -2.55 -24.55 6.91
CA SER A 12 -3.50 -25.13 5.97
C SER A 12 -4.97 -25.08 6.43
N MET A 13 -5.27 -24.71 7.68
CA MET A 13 -6.62 -24.79 8.26
C MET A 13 -7.41 -23.47 8.26
N HIS A 14 -6.95 -22.43 7.56
CA HIS A 14 -7.66 -21.15 7.46
C HIS A 14 -8.13 -20.78 6.04
N TYR A 15 -8.12 -21.73 5.12
CA TYR A 15 -8.74 -21.56 3.81
C TYR A 15 -9.85 -22.58 3.64
N ASP A 16 -10.99 -22.32 4.27
CA ASP A 16 -12.32 -22.76 3.86
C ASP A 16 -13.32 -21.86 4.58
N ASN A 17 -13.60 -20.70 3.98
CA ASN A 17 -14.86 -20.00 4.23
C ASN A 17 -15.36 -19.51 2.88
N GLU A 18 -16.43 -20.15 2.42
CA GLU A 18 -17.32 -19.64 1.40
C GLU A 18 -17.86 -18.28 1.90
N ILE A 19 -17.59 -17.20 1.18
CA ILE A 19 -18.23 -15.90 1.45
C ILE A 19 -19.21 -15.64 0.32
N GLU A 20 -20.49 -15.72 0.70
CA GLU A 20 -21.64 -15.31 -0.10
C GLU A 20 -21.53 -13.84 -0.50
N ASN A 21 -22.01 -13.56 -1.73
CA ASN A 21 -22.18 -12.22 -2.28
C ASN A 21 -22.94 -11.30 -1.31
N SER A 22 -22.29 -10.21 -0.93
CA SER A 22 -22.97 -8.98 -0.53
C SER A 22 -22.06 -7.82 -0.90
N ASP A 23 -22.62 -6.81 -1.58
CA ASP A 23 -22.00 -5.49 -1.71
C ASP A 23 -21.99 -4.86 -0.30
N HIS A 24 -21.04 -5.28 0.53
CA HIS A 24 -20.76 -4.68 1.82
C HIS A 24 -19.60 -3.68 1.68
N PRO A 25 -19.69 -2.51 2.35
CA PRO A 25 -18.58 -1.56 2.43
C PRO A 25 -17.35 -2.26 3.03
N ASP A 26 -16.15 -1.91 2.56
CA ASP A 26 -14.90 -2.49 3.05
C ASP A 26 -14.78 -2.20 4.57
N ILE A 27 -14.87 -3.26 5.40
CA ILE A 27 -14.82 -3.17 6.86
C ILE A 27 -13.35 -3.28 7.29
N ASP A 28 -12.88 -2.32 8.11
CA ASP A 28 -11.54 -2.38 8.72
C ASP A 28 -11.45 -3.55 9.74
N VAL A 29 -10.23 -3.94 10.12
CA VAL A 29 -9.95 -5.03 11.09
C VAL A 29 -10.68 -4.83 12.43
N ASP A 30 -11.10 -3.60 12.75
CA ASP A 30 -11.83 -3.24 13.96
C ASP A 30 -13.37 -3.17 13.79
N GLY A 31 -13.92 -3.65 12.67
CA GLY A 31 -15.36 -3.65 12.42
C GLY A 31 -15.94 -2.27 12.06
N GLN A 32 -15.07 -1.29 11.79
CA GLN A 32 -15.45 0.08 11.47
C GLN A 32 -15.49 0.28 9.95
N GLU A 33 -16.58 0.87 9.47
CA GLU A 33 -16.82 1.14 8.05
C GLU A 33 -15.83 2.19 7.54
N VAL A 34 -15.06 1.85 6.50
CA VAL A 34 -14.16 2.80 5.84
C VAL A 34 -15.00 3.95 5.28
N PRO A 35 -14.69 5.21 5.63
CA PRO A 35 -15.48 6.34 5.16
C PRO A 35 -15.31 6.52 3.65
N ASP A 36 -16.38 6.98 2.99
CA ASP A 36 -16.31 7.34 1.58
C ASP A 36 -15.35 8.52 1.33
N SER A 37 -14.71 8.48 0.16
CA SER A 37 -14.01 9.61 -0.46
C SER A 37 -14.95 10.80 -0.68
N ASP A 38 -14.42 12.02 -0.58
CA ASP A 38 -15.17 13.28 -0.63
C ASP A 38 -15.49 13.74 -2.08
N PHE A 39 -14.61 13.48 -3.05
CA PHE A 39 -14.72 13.94 -4.45
C PHE A 39 -14.30 12.91 -5.50
N PHE A 40 -13.33 12.03 -5.24
CA PHE A 40 -12.76 11.13 -6.24
C PHE A 40 -13.09 9.65 -5.99
N ASN A 41 -13.67 8.98 -6.99
CA ASN A 41 -13.99 7.55 -6.91
C ASN A 41 -12.76 6.66 -7.19
N PHE A 42 -12.08 6.23 -6.13
CA PHE A 42 -10.95 5.30 -6.20
C PHE A 42 -11.35 3.88 -6.64
N ASP A 43 -12.58 3.42 -6.37
CA ASP A 43 -13.04 2.12 -6.86
C ASP A 43 -13.11 2.04 -8.38
N GLY A 44 -13.32 3.19 -9.03
CA GLY A 44 -13.24 3.34 -10.48
C GLY A 44 -11.84 3.01 -11.03
N MET A 45 -10.78 3.20 -10.24
CA MET A 45 -9.40 2.89 -10.63
C MET A 45 -9.10 1.40 -10.65
N LYS A 46 -9.92 0.61 -9.96
CA LYS A 46 -9.88 -0.86 -9.94
C LYS A 46 -11.08 -1.49 -10.65
N SER A 47 -11.65 -0.80 -11.65
CA SER A 47 -12.67 -1.37 -12.53
C SER A 47 -12.10 -2.46 -13.45
N ILE A 48 -12.94 -3.38 -13.93
CA ILE A 48 -12.51 -4.59 -14.67
C ILE A 48 -11.65 -4.22 -15.89
N ASP A 49 -11.97 -3.14 -16.59
CA ASP A 49 -11.26 -2.66 -17.77
C ASP A 49 -9.86 -2.08 -17.47
N LYS A 50 -9.54 -1.80 -16.21
CA LYS A 50 -8.22 -1.26 -15.81
C LYS A 50 -7.15 -2.32 -15.67
N PHE A 51 -7.56 -3.57 -15.43
CA PHE A 51 -6.62 -4.68 -15.25
C PHE A 51 -6.05 -5.14 -16.60
N GLN A 52 -4.73 -5.31 -16.63
CA GLN A 52 -4.02 -5.85 -17.78
C GLN A 52 -2.98 -6.88 -17.35
N VAL A 53 -2.75 -7.88 -18.20
CA VAL A 53 -1.71 -8.88 -17.99
C VAL A 53 -0.34 -8.19 -17.93
N ASN A 54 0.53 -8.68 -17.04
CA ASN A 54 1.85 -8.15 -16.71
C ASN A 54 1.88 -6.84 -15.92
N GLN A 55 0.75 -6.33 -15.44
CA GLN A 55 0.74 -5.27 -14.43
C GLN A 55 1.06 -5.83 -13.04
N VAL A 56 1.78 -5.03 -12.25
CA VAL A 56 1.94 -5.27 -10.81
C VAL A 56 0.93 -4.42 -10.05
N TRP A 57 0.24 -5.05 -9.11
CA TRP A 57 -0.77 -4.41 -8.27
C TRP A 57 -0.42 -4.56 -6.79
N ALA A 58 -0.79 -3.56 -6.00
CA ALA A 58 -0.80 -3.60 -4.55
C ALA A 58 -2.09 -4.24 -4.04
N LEU A 59 -1.96 -5.11 -3.05
CA LEU A 59 -3.05 -5.82 -2.39
C LEU A 59 -2.96 -5.59 -0.87
N TYR A 60 -4.12 -5.55 -0.22
CA TYR A 60 -4.24 -5.36 1.22
C TYR A 60 -3.65 -6.53 2.01
N SER A 61 -2.92 -6.19 3.06
CA SER A 61 -2.27 -7.16 3.95
C SER A 61 -3.28 -7.72 4.96
N ASP A 62 -3.09 -8.96 5.36
CA ASP A 62 -3.82 -9.59 6.46
C ASP A 62 -3.26 -9.21 7.85
N VAL A 63 -2.17 -8.42 7.90
CA VAL A 63 -1.51 -8.01 9.15
C VAL A 63 -2.16 -6.75 9.71
N ASP A 64 -2.35 -5.74 8.86
CA ASP A 64 -2.83 -4.41 9.24
C ASP A 64 -3.78 -3.80 8.20
N SER A 65 -4.30 -4.59 7.26
CA SER A 65 -5.24 -4.16 6.21
C SER A 65 -4.75 -3.03 5.30
N LEU A 66 -3.45 -2.78 5.26
CA LEU A 66 -2.84 -1.77 4.38
C LEU A 66 -2.23 -2.42 3.12
N PRO A 67 -2.14 -1.70 1.98
CA PRO A 67 -1.76 -2.28 0.68
C PRO A 67 -0.25 -2.53 0.55
N LYS A 68 0.26 -3.51 1.30
CA LYS A 68 1.70 -3.82 1.43
C LYS A 68 2.15 -5.03 0.61
N TYR A 69 1.22 -5.80 0.04
CA TYR A 69 1.54 -6.97 -0.76
C TYR A 69 1.52 -6.65 -2.24
N TYR A 70 2.39 -7.30 -3.02
CA TYR A 70 2.47 -7.09 -4.46
C TYR A 70 2.22 -8.35 -5.26
N GLY A 71 1.43 -8.21 -6.32
CA GLY A 71 1.04 -9.31 -7.19
C GLY A 71 1.16 -8.95 -8.66
N LEU A 72 1.71 -9.85 -9.47
CA LEU A 72 1.76 -9.72 -10.92
C LEU A 72 0.58 -10.44 -11.56
N ILE A 73 -0.19 -9.71 -12.37
CA ILE A 73 -1.29 -10.30 -13.14
C ILE A 73 -0.71 -11.17 -14.25
N LYS A 74 -0.95 -12.48 -14.16
CA LYS A 74 -0.53 -13.47 -15.16
C LYS A 74 -1.60 -13.75 -16.20
N LYS A 75 -2.86 -13.65 -15.81
CA LYS A 75 -4.01 -13.96 -16.67
C LYS A 75 -5.26 -13.26 -16.13
N ILE A 76 -6.15 -12.92 -17.05
CA ILE A 76 -7.49 -12.39 -16.76
C ILE A 76 -8.49 -13.26 -17.51
N ASP A 77 -9.45 -13.83 -16.79
CA ASP A 77 -10.57 -14.58 -17.38
C ASP A 77 -11.84 -13.75 -17.27
N THR A 78 -12.61 -13.65 -18.35
CA THR A 78 -13.89 -12.90 -18.41
C THR A 78 -15.06 -13.73 -18.93
N HIS A 79 -14.80 -14.87 -19.59
CA HIS A 79 -15.82 -15.68 -20.28
C HIS A 79 -16.81 -16.38 -19.33
N ARG A 80 -16.44 -16.68 -18.08
CA ARG A 80 -17.30 -17.38 -17.10
C ARG A 80 -17.28 -16.69 -15.74
N GLY A 81 -17.37 -15.37 -15.76
CA GLY A 81 -17.12 -14.51 -14.61
C GLY A 81 -15.69 -13.97 -14.61
N PHE A 82 -15.52 -12.81 -13.99
CA PHE A 82 -14.24 -12.14 -13.87
C PHE A 82 -13.33 -12.88 -12.89
N LYS A 83 -12.12 -13.24 -13.34
CA LYS A 83 -11.07 -13.79 -12.47
C LYS A 83 -9.71 -13.25 -12.83
N LEU A 84 -8.99 -12.77 -11.82
CA LEU A 84 -7.57 -12.41 -11.91
C LEU A 84 -6.71 -13.57 -11.40
N HIS A 85 -5.63 -13.84 -12.11
CA HIS A 85 -4.64 -14.84 -11.75
C HIS A 85 -3.35 -14.13 -11.37
N ILE A 86 -3.01 -14.15 -10.09
CA ILE A 86 -1.93 -13.37 -9.48
C ILE A 86 -0.76 -14.26 -9.08
N ALA A 87 0.43 -13.93 -9.57
CA ALA A 87 1.67 -14.48 -9.03
C ALA A 87 2.26 -13.48 -8.02
N TRP A 88 2.40 -13.91 -6.77
CA TRP A 88 2.93 -13.08 -5.69
C TRP A 88 4.38 -12.66 -5.93
N LEU A 89 4.71 -11.47 -5.45
CA LEU A 89 6.05 -10.92 -5.45
C LEU A 89 6.66 -11.03 -4.04
N GLU A 90 7.93 -11.42 -3.97
CA GLU A 90 8.70 -11.46 -2.73
C GLU A 90 9.92 -10.55 -2.86
N SER A 91 10.26 -9.85 -1.78
CA SER A 91 11.49 -9.06 -1.71
C SER A 91 12.70 -10.00 -1.88
N CYS A 92 13.61 -9.64 -2.79
CA CYS A 92 14.67 -10.57 -3.24
C CYS A 92 16.09 -9.98 -3.21
N TYR A 93 16.23 -8.65 -3.26
CA TYR A 93 17.52 -7.97 -3.21
C TYR A 93 17.40 -6.67 -2.43
N LEU A 94 17.99 -6.63 -1.24
CA LEU A 94 18.19 -5.42 -0.45
C LEU A 94 19.67 -5.07 -0.52
N ALA A 95 20.00 -3.78 -0.65
CA ALA A 95 21.40 -3.35 -0.70
C ALA A 95 22.09 -3.69 0.63
N SER A 96 23.38 -4.02 0.58
CA SER A 96 24.13 -4.53 1.74
C SER A 96 24.26 -3.54 2.89
N ASP A 97 24.12 -2.25 2.59
CA ASP A 97 24.17 -1.12 3.52
C ASP A 97 22.77 -0.68 4.00
N MET A 98 21.69 -1.29 3.50
CA MET A 98 20.35 -1.01 4.00
C MET A 98 20.20 -1.42 5.46
N VAL A 99 19.52 -0.56 6.22
CA VAL A 99 19.11 -0.86 7.58
C VAL A 99 17.88 -1.78 7.53
N LEU A 100 18.11 -3.06 7.83
CA LEU A 100 17.09 -4.10 7.73
C LEU A 100 16.24 -4.22 8.99
N TRP A 101 14.99 -4.66 8.82
CA TRP A 101 14.15 -5.13 9.93
C TRP A 101 14.81 -6.28 10.67
N LYS A 102 14.76 -6.25 12.01
CA LYS A 102 15.16 -7.39 12.85
C LYS A 102 14.11 -8.50 12.82
N ASP A 103 12.84 -8.12 12.77
CA ASP A 103 11.75 -9.06 12.56
C ASP A 103 11.61 -9.41 11.08
N LYS A 104 11.84 -10.69 10.74
CA LYS A 104 11.78 -11.19 9.36
C LYS A 104 10.36 -11.27 8.79
N HIS A 105 9.35 -11.14 9.64
CA HIS A 105 7.94 -11.11 9.22
C HIS A 105 7.46 -9.70 8.88
N MET A 106 8.30 -8.67 9.06
CA MET A 106 7.94 -7.32 8.68
C MET A 106 7.73 -7.21 7.15
N PRO A 107 6.61 -6.62 6.71
CA PRO A 107 6.36 -6.40 5.30
C PRO A 107 7.37 -5.42 4.70
N ILE A 108 7.76 -5.70 3.46
CA ILE A 108 8.65 -4.84 2.68
C ILE A 108 7.89 -4.38 1.44
N SER A 109 7.66 -3.08 1.35
CA SER A 109 6.90 -2.45 0.26
C SER A 109 7.77 -1.60 -0.68
N CYS A 110 9.07 -1.51 -0.39
CA CYS A 110 10.01 -0.75 -1.20
C CYS A 110 11.26 -1.59 -1.45
N GLY A 111 11.69 -1.68 -2.72
CA GLY A 111 12.87 -2.45 -3.13
C GLY A 111 12.68 -3.23 -4.41
N GLN A 112 13.50 -4.27 -4.57
CA GLN A 112 13.41 -5.20 -5.68
C GLN A 112 12.64 -6.46 -5.29
N PHE A 113 11.66 -6.80 -6.13
CA PHE A 113 10.73 -7.88 -5.92
C PHE A 113 10.83 -8.88 -7.05
N MET A 114 10.91 -10.16 -6.72
CA MET A 114 10.89 -11.26 -7.69
C MET A 114 9.55 -11.96 -7.64
N VAL A 115 9.06 -12.38 -8.81
CA VAL A 115 7.89 -13.27 -8.87
C VAL A 115 8.22 -14.58 -8.15
N LYS A 116 7.48 -14.88 -7.08
CA LYS A 116 7.59 -16.13 -6.34
C LYS A 116 7.30 -17.31 -7.25
N GLY A 117 8.15 -18.32 -7.21
CA GLY A 117 7.88 -19.60 -7.87
C GLY A 117 6.71 -20.31 -7.20
N GLY A 118 5.79 -20.88 -7.97
CA GLY A 118 4.69 -21.66 -7.43
C GLY A 118 3.35 -21.44 -8.13
N ARG A 119 2.28 -21.74 -7.39
CA ARG A 119 0.90 -21.63 -7.89
C ARG A 119 0.48 -20.17 -7.97
N VAL A 120 -0.29 -19.88 -9.01
CA VAL A 120 -0.92 -18.58 -9.23
C VAL A 120 -2.23 -18.56 -8.45
N GLN A 121 -2.45 -17.53 -7.65
CA GLN A 121 -3.66 -17.35 -6.84
C GLN A 121 -4.78 -16.77 -7.69
N GLN A 122 -6.01 -17.24 -7.50
CA GLN A 122 -7.18 -16.73 -8.20
C GLN A 122 -7.98 -15.78 -7.32
N TYR A 123 -8.40 -14.67 -7.92
CA TYR A 123 -9.28 -13.68 -7.30
C TYR A 123 -10.50 -13.45 -8.19
N SER A 124 -11.68 -13.68 -7.64
CA SER A 124 -12.96 -13.39 -8.32
C SER A 124 -13.52 -12.01 -7.96
N SER A 125 -12.97 -11.38 -6.90
CA SER A 125 -13.32 -10.03 -6.44
C SER A 125 -12.15 -9.06 -6.63
N ARG A 126 -12.48 -7.77 -6.65
CA ARG A 126 -11.56 -6.63 -6.79
C ARG A 126 -11.24 -5.99 -5.44
N SER A 127 -11.98 -6.29 -4.38
CA SER A 127 -11.83 -5.66 -3.05
C SER A 127 -10.45 -5.90 -2.43
N SER A 128 -9.79 -7.02 -2.74
CA SER A 128 -8.42 -7.28 -2.28
C SER A 128 -7.35 -6.40 -2.95
N PHE A 129 -7.68 -5.68 -4.02
CA PHE A 129 -6.75 -4.86 -4.80
C PHE A 129 -6.92 -3.39 -4.41
N SER A 130 -5.79 -2.71 -4.18
CA SER A 130 -5.78 -1.27 -3.94
C SER A 130 -5.52 -0.52 -5.24
N HIS A 131 -4.33 -0.68 -5.84
CA HIS A 131 -3.93 0.08 -7.02
C HIS A 131 -2.83 -0.61 -7.82
N GLN A 132 -2.69 -0.22 -9.08
CA GLN A 132 -1.53 -0.59 -9.89
C GLN A 132 -0.30 0.19 -9.42
N VAL A 133 0.82 -0.50 -9.19
CA VAL A 133 2.09 0.15 -8.81
C VAL A 133 3.00 0.38 -10.01
N ARG A 134 3.81 1.44 -9.96
CA ARG A 134 4.78 1.77 -11.02
C ARG A 134 6.06 0.93 -10.90
N ALA A 135 5.93 -0.35 -11.24
CA ALA A 135 7.01 -1.31 -11.21
C ALA A 135 8.00 -1.13 -12.39
N GLY A 136 9.23 -0.71 -12.09
CA GLY A 136 10.33 -0.62 -13.05
C GLY A 136 10.92 -2.00 -13.38
N GLN A 137 11.40 -2.20 -14.61
CA GLN A 137 12.16 -3.40 -14.97
C GLN A 137 13.62 -3.25 -14.54
N THR A 138 14.20 -4.30 -13.96
CA THR A 138 15.58 -4.28 -13.43
C THR A 138 16.63 -4.87 -14.38
N GLY A 139 16.24 -5.21 -15.62
CA GLY A 139 17.05 -5.97 -16.56
C GLY A 139 17.17 -7.47 -16.23
N LYS A 140 16.76 -7.88 -15.02
CA LYS A 140 16.63 -9.29 -14.63
C LYS A 140 15.21 -9.78 -14.91
N ARG A 141 15.10 -11.01 -15.43
CA ARG A 141 13.81 -11.63 -15.73
C ARG A 141 12.99 -11.80 -14.45
N ASN A 142 11.71 -11.42 -14.50
CA ASN A 142 10.75 -11.54 -13.39
C ASN A 142 11.13 -10.75 -12.12
N VAL A 143 12.00 -9.74 -12.23
CA VAL A 143 12.37 -8.86 -11.11
C VAL A 143 11.93 -7.43 -11.41
N PHE A 144 11.18 -6.88 -10.47
CA PHE A 144 10.55 -5.57 -10.52
C PHE A 144 11.12 -4.66 -9.45
N ALA A 145 11.33 -3.39 -9.79
CA ALA A 145 11.74 -2.34 -8.85
C ALA A 145 10.52 -1.49 -8.49
N ILE A 146 10.17 -1.47 -7.21
CA ILE A 146 9.09 -0.65 -6.67
C ILE A 146 9.74 0.27 -5.63
N TYR A 147 9.84 1.55 -5.98
CA TYR A 147 10.43 2.60 -5.15
C TYR A 147 9.49 3.81 -5.17
N PRO A 148 9.44 4.62 -4.10
CA PRO A 148 8.68 5.86 -4.07
C PRO A 148 9.13 6.80 -5.19
N ARG A 149 8.18 7.39 -5.92
CA ARG A 149 8.48 8.31 -7.02
C ARG A 149 7.90 9.69 -6.82
N GLU A 150 8.52 10.69 -7.44
CA GLU A 150 8.04 12.08 -7.41
C GLU A 150 6.54 12.19 -7.75
N GLY A 151 5.81 12.92 -6.91
CA GLY A 151 4.36 13.13 -6.99
C GLY A 151 3.51 12.00 -6.42
N GLU A 152 4.10 10.89 -5.96
CA GLU A 152 3.36 9.83 -5.29
C GLU A 152 3.16 10.14 -3.80
N ILE A 153 2.02 9.70 -3.28
CA ILE A 153 1.72 9.77 -1.84
C ILE A 153 2.04 8.43 -1.20
N TRP A 154 2.77 8.46 -0.08
CA TRP A 154 3.20 7.29 0.65
C TRP A 154 2.92 7.46 2.15
N ALA A 155 2.62 6.36 2.82
CA ALA A 155 2.71 6.27 4.27
C ALA A 155 4.13 5.89 4.68
N THR A 156 4.64 6.53 5.72
CA THR A 156 5.93 6.22 6.33
C THR A 156 5.76 5.91 7.80
N TYR A 157 6.53 4.96 8.34
CA TYR A 157 6.49 4.66 9.78
C TYR A 157 7.02 5.89 10.56
N LYS A 158 6.18 6.47 11.42
CA LYS A 158 6.50 7.74 12.11
C LYS A 158 7.66 7.56 13.09
N GLU A 159 7.59 6.53 13.92
CA GLU A 159 8.69 6.10 14.81
C GLU A 159 9.48 4.94 14.21
N TRP A 160 9.88 5.05 12.94
CA TRP A 160 10.66 4.01 12.30
C TRP A 160 11.93 3.67 13.08
N ARG A 161 12.07 2.39 13.43
CA ARG A 161 13.28 1.81 14.01
C ARG A 161 13.39 0.35 13.56
N PRO A 162 14.60 -0.19 13.39
CA PRO A 162 14.79 -1.55 12.85
C PRO A 162 14.20 -2.68 13.71
N ASP A 163 13.90 -2.39 14.98
CA ASP A 163 13.30 -3.30 15.96
C ASP A 163 11.77 -3.28 16.01
N LEU A 164 11.10 -2.47 15.18
CA LEU A 164 9.66 -2.61 14.98
C LEU A 164 9.31 -4.04 14.53
N THR A 165 8.23 -4.57 15.08
CA THR A 165 7.79 -5.95 14.83
C THR A 165 6.47 -5.96 14.07
N CYS A 166 6.26 -7.04 13.32
CA CYS A 166 5.05 -7.26 12.53
C CYS A 166 3.80 -7.25 13.43
N SER A 167 3.90 -7.84 14.62
CA SER A 167 2.83 -7.82 15.64
C SER A 167 2.48 -6.42 16.16
N GLY A 168 3.42 -5.47 16.12
CA GLY A 168 3.21 -4.10 16.56
C GLY A 168 2.52 -3.21 15.53
N LEU A 169 2.39 -3.67 14.28
CA LEU A 169 1.90 -2.84 13.16
C LEU A 169 0.46 -2.34 13.36
N LYS A 170 -0.39 -3.11 14.05
CA LYS A 170 -1.78 -2.73 14.32
C LYS A 170 -1.91 -1.42 15.12
N ASN A 171 -0.92 -1.09 15.94
CA ASN A 171 -0.90 0.11 16.76
C ASN A 171 0.17 1.11 16.29
N CYS A 172 0.73 0.90 15.10
CA CYS A 172 1.81 1.74 14.59
C CYS A 172 1.25 3.05 14.05
N GLU A 173 1.93 4.16 14.34
CA GLU A 173 1.62 5.45 13.74
C GLU A 173 2.41 5.66 12.45
N TYR A 174 1.78 6.39 11.54
CA TYR A 174 2.31 6.71 10.23
C TYR A 174 2.22 8.22 9.97
N ASP A 175 3.25 8.73 9.28
CA ASP A 175 3.20 10.03 8.61
C ASP A 175 2.81 9.80 7.15
N ILE A 176 1.86 10.61 6.66
CA ILE A 176 1.47 10.64 5.24
C ILE A 176 2.33 11.68 4.54
N VAL A 177 2.99 11.31 3.45
CA VAL A 177 3.95 12.17 2.77
C VAL A 177 3.79 12.16 1.26
N GLU A 178 4.04 13.30 0.62
CA GLU A 178 4.25 13.40 -0.83
C GLU A 178 5.75 13.29 -1.13
N VAL A 179 6.11 12.47 -2.11
CA VAL A 179 7.49 12.41 -2.61
C VAL A 179 7.75 13.61 -3.52
N LEU A 180 8.74 14.43 -3.15
CA LEU A 180 9.12 15.63 -3.89
C LEU A 180 10.30 15.40 -4.85
N GLU A 181 11.21 14.50 -4.49
CA GLU A 181 12.42 14.26 -5.27
C GLU A 181 12.99 12.87 -4.96
N GLU A 182 13.44 12.18 -6.01
CA GLU A 182 14.20 10.93 -5.95
C GLU A 182 15.68 11.22 -6.19
N ASN A 183 16.54 10.97 -5.19
CA ASN A 183 17.98 11.13 -5.31
C ASN A 183 18.68 9.78 -5.07
N PRO A 184 19.86 9.51 -5.68
CA PRO A 184 20.62 8.29 -5.40
C PRO A 184 20.98 8.09 -3.92
N SER A 185 21.02 9.15 -3.11
CA SER A 185 21.38 9.10 -1.69
C SER A 185 20.17 9.20 -0.75
N TYR A 186 19.07 9.81 -1.18
CA TYR A 186 17.89 10.04 -0.35
C TYR A 186 16.60 10.15 -1.17
N VAL A 187 15.46 10.04 -0.51
CA VAL A 187 14.16 10.43 -1.05
C VAL A 187 13.67 11.64 -0.27
N LYS A 188 13.41 12.76 -0.95
CA LYS A 188 12.88 13.97 -0.31
C LYS A 188 11.37 13.91 -0.30
N VAL A 189 10.78 14.19 0.85
CA VAL A 189 9.34 14.11 1.04
C VAL A 189 8.81 15.36 1.73
N SER A 190 7.54 15.68 1.52
CA SER A 190 6.79 16.68 2.30
C SER A 190 5.71 16.00 3.11
N VAL A 191 5.63 16.34 4.40
CA VAL A 191 4.60 15.81 5.29
C VAL A 191 3.26 16.46 4.95
N LEU A 192 2.22 15.63 4.88
CA LEU A 192 0.85 16.04 4.66
C LEU A 192 0.05 15.98 5.97
N GLU A 193 -0.86 16.93 6.13
CA GLU A 193 -1.85 16.96 7.20
C GLU A 193 -3.26 16.92 6.62
N ARG A 194 -4.18 16.24 7.31
CA ARG A 194 -5.58 16.21 6.93
C ARG A 194 -6.19 17.61 7.07
N VAL A 195 -6.98 18.02 6.08
CA VAL A 195 -7.76 19.25 6.11
C VAL A 195 -9.01 19.03 6.96
N ASP A 196 -9.23 19.90 7.95
CA ASP A 196 -10.41 19.80 8.81
C ASP A 196 -11.71 19.91 8.01
N GLY A 197 -12.70 19.10 8.40
CA GLY A 197 -14.02 19.03 7.74
C GLY A 197 -14.10 18.08 6.54
N PHE A 198 -13.02 17.38 6.21
CA PHE A 198 -12.98 16.35 5.17
C PHE A 198 -12.48 15.03 5.72
N ASN A 199 -12.94 13.92 5.14
CA ASN A 199 -12.53 12.59 5.56
C ASN A 199 -11.10 12.30 5.08
N SER A 200 -10.82 12.69 3.84
CA SER A 200 -9.72 12.12 3.04
C SER A 200 -8.90 13.17 2.28
N VAL A 201 -9.12 14.46 2.56
CA VAL A 201 -8.40 15.57 1.91
C VAL A 201 -7.20 15.99 2.75
N PHE A 202 -6.04 16.09 2.11
CA PHE A 202 -4.76 16.39 2.72
C PHE A 202 -4.07 17.56 2.02
N ARG A 203 -3.29 18.30 2.77
CA ARG A 203 -2.45 19.40 2.27
C ARG A 203 -1.06 19.33 2.88
N HIS A 204 -0.09 20.02 2.29
CA HIS A 204 1.22 20.14 2.90
C HIS A 204 1.13 20.77 4.29
N GLN A 205 1.68 20.07 5.28
CA GLN A 205 1.88 20.62 6.60
C GLN A 205 2.89 21.77 6.51
N LYS A 206 2.63 22.88 7.20
CA LYS A 206 3.52 24.04 7.21
C LYS A 206 4.54 23.95 8.34
N SER A 207 5.77 24.38 8.05
CA SER A 207 6.80 24.72 9.03
C SER A 207 7.21 26.17 8.79
N GLY A 208 6.66 27.08 9.60
CA GLY A 208 6.74 28.52 9.32
C GLY A 208 6.03 28.88 8.01
N ASN A 209 6.79 29.47 7.08
CA ASN A 209 6.27 29.92 5.78
C ASN A 209 6.45 28.90 4.65
N SER A 210 7.11 27.76 4.91
CA SER A 210 7.36 26.70 3.92
C SER A 210 6.65 25.41 4.31
N SER A 211 6.57 24.45 3.40
CA SER A 211 6.13 23.09 3.72
C SER A 211 7.14 22.38 4.62
N LEU A 212 6.67 21.53 5.53
CA LEU A 212 7.52 20.63 6.30
C LEU A 212 8.06 19.54 5.37
N THR A 213 9.37 19.53 5.16
CA THR A 213 10.05 18.53 4.32
C THR A 213 11.03 17.71 5.13
N ARG A 214 11.28 16.48 4.69
CA ARG A 214 12.29 15.57 5.26
C ARG A 214 13.05 14.88 4.14
N GLU A 215 14.29 14.52 4.39
CA GLU A 215 15.09 13.66 3.51
C GLU A 215 15.22 12.30 4.20
N ILE A 216 14.74 11.26 3.54
CA ILE A 216 14.85 9.88 4.02
C ILE A 216 16.04 9.25 3.30
N PRO A 217 17.14 8.92 4.01
CA PRO A 217 18.29 8.28 3.39
C PRO A 217 17.90 6.97 2.69
N VAL A 218 18.55 6.64 1.58
CA VAL A 218 18.27 5.40 0.82
C VAL A 218 18.51 4.15 1.67
N VAL A 219 19.43 4.21 2.63
CA VAL A 219 19.67 3.13 3.60
C VAL A 219 18.47 2.89 4.54
N GLU A 220 17.56 3.85 4.67
CA GLU A 220 16.33 3.77 5.47
C GLU A 220 15.07 3.57 4.62
N LEU A 221 15.17 3.11 3.36
CA LEU A 221 14.00 2.94 2.49
C LEU A 221 12.90 2.03 3.07
N LEU A 222 13.22 1.14 4.01
CA LEU A 222 12.22 0.36 4.74
C LEU A 222 11.29 1.21 5.63
N ARG A 223 11.58 2.52 5.79
CA ARG A 223 10.68 3.50 6.40
C ARG A 223 9.40 3.71 5.58
N PHE A 224 9.43 3.49 4.27
CA PHE A 224 8.26 3.55 3.42
C PHE A 224 7.39 2.31 3.63
N SER A 225 6.15 2.53 4.07
CA SER A 225 5.23 1.48 4.45
C SER A 225 4.41 0.98 3.27
N HIS A 226 3.78 1.88 2.53
CA HIS A 226 2.98 1.58 1.34
C HIS A 226 2.64 2.89 0.61
N GLN A 227 2.33 2.76 -0.68
CA GLN A 227 1.78 3.85 -1.48
C GLN A 227 0.28 3.99 -1.20
N ILE A 228 -0.20 5.23 -1.17
CA ILE A 228 -1.62 5.57 -1.01
C ILE A 228 -2.12 6.14 -2.35
N PRO A 229 -3.15 5.56 -2.97
CA PRO A 229 -3.77 6.15 -4.16
C PRO A 229 -4.25 7.56 -3.86
N SER A 230 -4.01 8.47 -4.79
CA SER A 230 -4.29 9.90 -4.60
C SER A 230 -4.80 10.57 -5.86
N PHE A 231 -5.58 11.62 -5.66
CA PHE A 231 -6.10 12.48 -6.70
C PHE A 231 -5.87 13.95 -6.34
N ARG A 232 -5.36 14.74 -7.28
CA ARG A 232 -5.05 16.15 -7.04
C ARG A 232 -6.27 17.03 -7.29
N LEU A 233 -6.70 17.75 -6.28
CA LEU A 233 -7.84 18.66 -6.36
C LEU A 233 -7.47 19.96 -7.07
N THR A 234 -8.37 20.47 -7.92
CA THR A 234 -8.09 21.60 -8.83
C THR A 234 -9.14 22.70 -8.76
N SER A 235 -10.42 22.35 -8.63
CA SER A 235 -11.56 23.27 -8.78
C SER A 235 -12.68 23.05 -7.76
N GLU A 236 -12.61 21.97 -6.98
CA GLU A 236 -13.55 21.57 -5.97
C GLU A 236 -13.74 22.68 -4.92
N LYS A 237 -14.97 22.82 -4.41
CA LYS A 237 -15.38 23.88 -3.48
C LYS A 237 -14.95 25.29 -3.96
N GLY A 238 -15.19 25.59 -5.23
CA GLY A 238 -14.82 26.89 -5.83
C GLY A 238 -13.31 27.14 -5.90
N GLY A 239 -12.49 26.10 -5.92
CA GLY A 239 -11.03 26.18 -5.96
C GLY A 239 -10.34 26.38 -4.61
N SER A 240 -11.10 26.42 -3.50
CA SER A 240 -10.52 26.55 -2.15
C SER A 240 -9.63 25.37 -1.75
N LEU A 241 -9.84 24.19 -2.35
CA LEU A 241 -9.03 22.99 -2.13
C LEU A 241 -7.95 22.79 -3.20
N ARG A 242 -7.73 23.76 -4.09
CA ARG A 242 -6.75 23.62 -5.17
C ARG A 242 -5.36 23.29 -4.61
N GLY A 243 -4.77 22.24 -5.16
CA GLY A 243 -3.44 21.77 -4.77
C GLY A 243 -3.43 20.85 -3.56
N CYS A 244 -4.58 20.61 -2.92
CA CYS A 244 -4.74 19.53 -1.96
C CYS A 244 -4.81 18.18 -2.68
N TRP A 245 -4.54 17.12 -1.92
CA TRP A 245 -4.68 15.73 -2.34
C TRP A 245 -5.88 15.12 -1.68
N GLU A 246 -6.74 14.48 -2.45
CA GLU A 246 -7.66 13.51 -1.91
C GLU A 246 -7.00 12.14 -1.96
N LEU A 247 -7.10 11.37 -0.87
CA LEU A 247 -6.44 10.07 -0.71
C LEU A 247 -7.49 8.97 -0.59
N ASP A 248 -7.19 7.77 -1.08
CA ASP A 248 -8.08 6.61 -0.92
C ASP A 248 -8.21 6.24 0.57
N PRO A 249 -9.40 6.38 1.17
CA PRO A 249 -9.61 6.08 2.58
C PRO A 249 -9.27 4.62 2.93
N ALA A 250 -9.51 3.67 2.03
CA ALA A 250 -9.22 2.25 2.27
C ALA A 250 -7.72 1.96 2.38
N ALA A 251 -6.86 2.87 1.92
CA ALA A 251 -5.41 2.77 2.04
C ALA A 251 -4.84 3.66 3.17
N LEU A 252 -5.67 4.39 3.92
CA LEU A 252 -5.21 5.20 5.04
C LEU A 252 -5.11 4.37 6.32
N PRO A 253 -4.05 4.54 7.13
CA PRO A 253 -3.98 3.94 8.45
C PRO A 253 -5.14 4.38 9.36
N ALA A 254 -5.66 3.45 10.17
CA ALA A 254 -6.84 3.68 11.01
C ALA A 254 -6.72 4.92 11.93
N HIS A 255 -5.54 5.20 12.50
CA HIS A 255 -5.32 6.38 13.35
C HIS A 255 -5.41 7.71 12.59
N VAL A 256 -5.22 7.68 11.26
CA VAL A 256 -5.39 8.85 10.38
C VAL A 256 -6.87 9.03 10.01
N LEU A 257 -7.56 7.92 9.73
CA LEU A 257 -8.98 7.90 9.40
C LEU A 257 -9.83 8.40 10.59
N TYR A 258 -9.68 7.73 11.72
CA TYR A 258 -10.47 7.98 12.91
C TYR A 258 -9.64 8.83 13.88
N LYS A 259 -9.97 10.14 13.98
CA LYS A 259 -9.45 10.97 15.06
C LYS A 259 -9.84 10.27 16.37
N LEU A 260 -8.85 9.81 17.15
CA LEU A 260 -9.09 9.46 18.54
C LEU A 260 -9.73 10.70 19.20
N LYS A 261 -10.99 10.55 19.62
CA LYS A 261 -11.76 11.61 20.27
C LYS A 261 -11.16 11.98 21.62
#